data_AF-A0AA87ZZN7-F1
#
_entry.id   AF-A0AA87ZZN7-F1
#
_cell.length_a   1.000
_cell.length_b   1.000
_cell.length_c   1.000
_cell.angle_alpha   90.00
_cell.angle_beta   90.00
_cell.angle_gamma   90.00
#
_symmetry.space_group_name_H-M   'P 1'
#
loop_
_entity.id
_entity.type
_entity.pdbx_description
1 polymer ?
#
loop_
_entity_poly.entity_id
_entity_poly.type
_entity_poly.pdbx_seq_one_letter_code
_entity_poly.pdbx_strand_id
1 'polypeptide(L)'
;MNFLFLLSIYLYSGIVLSSGNTFKKYDAIFNFGDSISDTGNFLRSGAIAFPVIGKLPYGMTFFRRPTGRCSDGRLVVDFIDCGNYLKKSLFLVGEIGGNDYNYVLFSGGTIQQIEALVPIVVEAITNATSALIEEGAVELVVPGNFPLGCSAAYLTFFQSSNTTDYDSNDCLKVFNNFSEFHNGRLKCALEKLRRKYRKANIIYADYYGAAMQFINSPAQFGEPNFYE
;
A
#
# COMPACT_ATOMS: atom_id res chain seq x y z
N MET A 1 29.26 -46.29 -37.97
CA MET A 1 28.27 -45.80 -36.98
C MET A 1 27.81 -44.44 -37.50
N ASN A 2 26.49 -44.27 -37.67
CA ASN A 2 25.88 -43.57 -38.80
C ASN A 2 25.92 -42.02 -38.76
N PHE A 3 26.12 -41.44 -39.95
CA PHE A 3 25.96 -40.00 -40.28
C PHE A 3 24.56 -39.43 -39.94
N LEU A 4 23.58 -40.30 -39.67
CA LEU A 4 22.21 -39.96 -39.25
C LEU A 4 22.12 -39.45 -37.79
N PHE A 5 23.13 -39.69 -36.95
CA PHE A 5 23.10 -39.22 -35.55
C PHE A 5 23.47 -37.73 -35.38
N LEU A 6 24.07 -37.10 -36.39
CA LEU A 6 24.46 -35.69 -36.32
C LEU A 6 23.32 -34.73 -36.75
N LEU A 7 22.32 -35.22 -37.49
CA LEU A 7 21.14 -34.44 -37.87
C LEU A 7 20.08 -34.33 -36.76
N SER A 8 20.07 -35.25 -35.79
CA SER A 8 19.13 -35.19 -34.66
C SER A 8 19.52 -34.15 -33.60
N ILE A 9 20.79 -33.74 -33.54
CA ILE A 9 21.27 -32.72 -32.61
C ILE A 9 20.89 -31.31 -33.10
N TYR A 10 20.88 -31.08 -34.42
CA TYR A 10 20.51 -29.77 -35.00
C TYR A 10 19.01 -29.45 -34.95
N LEU A 11 18.13 -30.44 -34.74
CA LEU A 11 16.70 -30.22 -34.54
C LEU A 11 16.31 -29.95 -33.07
N TYR A 12 17.22 -30.19 -32.10
CA TYR A 12 16.99 -29.84 -30.69
C TYR A 12 17.50 -28.45 -30.30
N SER A 13 18.25 -27.77 -31.17
CA SER A 13 18.64 -26.36 -30.99
C SER A 13 17.54 -25.36 -31.39
N GLY A 14 16.37 -25.85 -31.79
CA GLY A 14 15.21 -25.02 -32.09
C GLY A 14 14.41 -24.65 -30.85
N ILE A 15 14.45 -23.35 -30.52
CA ILE A 15 13.53 -22.65 -29.61
C ILE A 15 13.84 -22.84 -28.12
N VAL A 16 14.99 -22.32 -27.68
CA VAL A 16 15.01 -21.59 -26.40
C VAL A 16 14.29 -20.27 -26.67
N LEU A 17 12.98 -20.23 -26.40
CA LEU A 17 12.32 -18.96 -26.15
C LEU A 17 13.02 -18.37 -24.93
N SER A 18 13.97 -17.47 -25.17
CA SER A 18 14.36 -16.50 -24.17
C SER A 18 13.06 -15.78 -23.79
N SER A 19 12.44 -16.18 -22.68
CA SER A 19 11.58 -15.27 -21.93
C SER A 19 12.52 -14.18 -21.42
N GLY A 20 12.86 -13.26 -22.32
CA GLY A 20 13.48 -12.00 -21.96
C GLY A 20 12.53 -11.41 -20.95
N ASN A 21 12.93 -11.47 -19.68
CA ASN A 21 12.15 -10.92 -18.59
C ASN A 21 12.21 -9.41 -18.81
N THR A 22 11.29 -8.90 -19.63
CA THR A 22 11.19 -7.48 -19.93
C THR A 22 10.69 -6.83 -18.66
N PHE A 23 11.64 -6.39 -17.83
CA PHE A 23 11.32 -5.62 -16.64
C PHE A 23 10.47 -4.42 -17.07
N LYS A 24 9.26 -4.33 -16.52
CA LYS A 24 8.37 -3.21 -16.77
C LYS A 24 9.02 -1.95 -16.20
N LYS A 25 9.46 -1.06 -17.08
CA LYS A 25 10.12 0.18 -16.71
C LYS A 25 9.06 1.23 -16.39
N TYR A 26 9.18 1.85 -15.23
CA TYR A 26 8.37 2.99 -14.82
C TYR A 26 9.16 4.29 -14.93
N ASP A 27 8.49 5.36 -15.36
CA ASP A 27 9.06 6.71 -15.45
C ASP A 27 9.01 7.43 -14.09
N ALA A 28 8.07 7.04 -13.22
CA ALA A 28 7.92 7.57 -11.86
C ALA A 28 7.20 6.58 -10.92
N ILE A 29 7.39 6.79 -9.61
CA ILE A 29 6.62 6.16 -8.54
C ILE A 29 5.91 7.27 -7.77
N PHE A 30 4.59 7.15 -7.61
CA PHE A 30 3.79 8.01 -6.76
C PHE A 30 3.33 7.22 -5.54
N ASN A 31 3.63 7.72 -4.34
CA ASN A 31 3.29 7.06 -3.09
C ASN A 31 2.24 7.86 -2.33
N PHE A 32 1.12 7.23 -2.02
CA PHE A 32 0.03 7.77 -1.20
C PHE A 32 -0.12 6.88 0.02
N GLY A 33 -0.19 7.46 1.21
CA GLY A 33 -0.44 6.70 2.43
C GLY A 33 -0.23 7.56 3.67
N ASP A 34 0.03 6.88 4.77
CA ASP A 34 0.21 7.51 6.08
C ASP A 34 1.69 7.71 6.41
N SER A 35 2.03 7.63 7.70
CA SER A 35 3.37 7.88 8.24
C SER A 35 4.47 7.01 7.64
N ILE A 36 4.15 5.79 7.17
CA ILE A 36 5.11 4.88 6.53
C ILE A 36 5.51 5.34 5.12
N SER A 37 4.64 6.12 4.46
CA SER A 37 4.87 6.64 3.11
C SER A 37 5.36 8.10 3.09
N ASP A 38 5.19 8.81 4.21
CA ASP A 38 5.48 10.23 4.29
C ASP A 38 6.97 10.53 4.40
N THR A 39 7.47 11.41 3.53
CA THR A 39 8.88 11.85 3.47
C THR A 39 9.07 13.31 3.91
N GLY A 40 8.06 13.91 4.55
CA GLY A 40 8.13 15.25 5.14
C GLY A 40 6.90 16.13 4.92
N ASN A 41 5.85 15.60 4.31
CA ASN A 41 4.59 16.31 4.10
C ASN A 41 3.91 16.65 5.42
N PHE A 42 3.95 15.79 6.45
CA PHE A 42 3.38 16.09 7.77
C PHE A 42 4.05 17.29 8.44
N LEU A 43 5.38 17.43 8.32
CA LEU A 43 6.12 18.58 8.84
C LEU A 43 5.84 19.86 8.02
N ARG A 44 5.58 19.73 6.71
CA ARG A 44 5.27 20.86 5.81
C ARG A 44 3.81 21.28 5.86
N SER A 45 2.89 20.37 6.15
CA SER A 45 1.44 20.65 6.20
C SER A 45 1.03 21.39 7.47
N GLY A 46 1.87 21.36 8.50
CA GLY A 46 1.67 22.09 9.76
C GLY A 46 0.33 21.73 10.39
N ALA A 47 0.10 20.43 10.63
CA ALA A 47 -1.14 19.80 11.08
C ALA A 47 -1.71 20.27 12.46
N ILE A 48 -1.47 21.51 12.83
CA ILE A 48 -2.35 22.35 13.64
C ILE A 48 -3.21 23.15 12.65
N ALA A 49 -4.47 22.73 12.46
CA ALA A 49 -5.52 23.29 11.59
C ALA A 49 -5.16 24.53 10.73
N PHE A 50 -5.02 24.33 9.41
CA PHE A 50 -5.04 25.42 8.42
C PHE A 50 -6.42 25.53 7.73
N PRO A 51 -7.41 26.24 8.32
CA PRO A 51 -8.71 26.52 7.68
C PRO A 51 -8.61 27.50 6.48
N VAL A 52 -7.38 27.86 6.07
CA VAL A 52 -7.09 28.91 5.08
C VAL A 52 -7.21 28.40 3.64
N ILE A 53 -6.89 27.13 3.35
CA ILE A 53 -6.97 26.55 1.98
C ILE A 53 -8.41 26.40 1.46
N GLY A 54 -9.39 26.41 2.37
CA GLY A 54 -10.83 26.42 2.05
C GLY A 54 -11.39 27.82 1.77
N LYS A 55 -10.55 28.86 1.72
CA LYS A 55 -10.95 30.25 1.45
C LYS A 55 -10.22 30.77 0.20
N LEU A 56 -10.65 31.91 -0.33
CA LEU A 56 -9.84 32.62 -1.33
C LEU A 56 -8.51 33.08 -0.68
N PRO A 57 -7.36 33.08 -1.38
CA PRO A 57 -7.21 33.04 -2.84
C PRO A 57 -7.05 31.66 -3.50
N TYR A 58 -7.13 30.57 -2.75
CA TYR A 58 -6.91 29.22 -3.28
C TYR A 58 -7.94 28.87 -4.37
N GLY A 59 -7.49 28.47 -5.55
CA GLY A 59 -8.32 28.24 -6.74
C GLY A 59 -8.89 29.47 -7.47
N MET A 60 -8.58 30.71 -7.06
CA MET A 60 -9.11 31.96 -7.65
C MET A 60 -8.70 32.21 -9.11
N THR A 61 -7.48 31.85 -9.50
CA THR A 61 -6.89 32.11 -10.82
C THR A 61 -7.44 31.19 -11.90
N PHE A 62 -7.71 29.92 -11.58
CA PHE A 62 -8.21 28.94 -12.57
C PHE A 62 -9.65 28.50 -12.32
N PHE A 63 -9.95 27.96 -11.14
CA PHE A 63 -11.26 27.37 -10.82
C PHE A 63 -12.31 28.40 -10.37
N ARG A 64 -11.87 29.63 -10.07
CA ARG A 64 -12.68 30.76 -9.57
C ARG A 64 -13.44 30.48 -8.27
N ARG A 65 -13.02 29.48 -7.49
CA ARG A 65 -13.57 29.13 -6.17
C ARG A 65 -12.53 28.41 -5.30
N PRO A 66 -12.66 28.43 -3.96
CA PRO A 66 -11.86 27.60 -3.08
C PRO A 66 -11.94 26.12 -3.46
N THR A 67 -10.79 25.49 -3.63
CA THR A 67 -10.67 24.07 -4.00
C THR A 67 -10.04 23.21 -2.91
N GLY A 68 -9.48 23.82 -1.86
CA GLY A 68 -8.63 23.11 -0.90
C GLY A 68 -7.24 22.76 -1.44
N ARG A 69 -6.90 23.14 -2.69
CA ARG A 69 -5.56 22.97 -3.25
C ARG A 69 -4.65 24.08 -2.73
N CYS A 70 -3.39 23.77 -2.40
CA CYS A 70 -2.37 24.75 -1.99
C CYS A 70 -1.84 25.60 -3.17
N SER A 71 -2.72 26.08 -4.04
CA SER A 71 -2.43 26.95 -5.18
C SER A 71 -3.65 27.84 -5.44
N ASP A 72 -3.42 29.03 -5.97
CA ASP A 72 -4.49 29.91 -6.45
C ASP A 72 -5.11 29.40 -7.76
N GLY A 73 -4.63 28.30 -8.33
CA GLY A 73 -5.21 27.70 -9.51
C GLY A 73 -4.81 26.25 -9.68
N ARG A 74 -4.14 25.99 -10.80
CA ARG A 74 -3.65 24.67 -11.16
C ARG A 74 -2.39 24.31 -10.34
N LEU A 75 -2.24 23.06 -9.97
CA LEU A 75 -1.05 22.45 -9.38
C LEU A 75 -0.17 21.87 -10.49
N VAL A 76 1.08 21.50 -10.18
CA VAL A 76 2.01 20.87 -11.13
C VAL A 76 1.39 19.67 -11.85
N VAL A 77 0.54 18.89 -11.15
CA VAL A 77 -0.20 17.75 -11.73
C VAL A 77 -1.17 18.14 -12.86
N ASP A 78 -1.68 19.38 -12.88
CA ASP A 78 -2.59 19.87 -13.92
C ASP A 78 -1.84 20.36 -15.18
N PHE A 79 -0.50 20.35 -15.18
CA PHE A 79 0.37 20.78 -16.29
C PHE A 79 1.21 19.64 -16.88
N ILE A 80 1.16 18.45 -16.29
CA ILE A 80 1.74 17.24 -16.87
C ILE A 80 0.72 16.72 -17.90
N ASP A 81 1.16 16.41 -19.13
CA ASP A 81 0.34 15.66 -20.10
C ASP A 81 0.18 14.22 -19.57
N CYS A 82 -0.76 14.08 -18.64
CA CYS A 82 -0.88 12.98 -17.68
C CYS A 82 -1.20 11.63 -18.34
N GLY A 83 -1.90 11.62 -19.47
CA GLY A 83 -2.39 10.37 -20.04
C GLY A 83 -1.28 9.37 -20.38
N ASN A 84 -0.16 9.84 -20.95
CA ASN A 84 0.96 8.97 -21.29
C ASN A 84 1.95 8.81 -20.12
N TYR A 85 2.11 9.84 -19.28
CA TYR A 85 3.04 9.80 -18.16
C TYR A 85 2.53 8.92 -17.01
N LEU A 86 1.26 9.06 -16.62
CA LEU A 86 0.64 8.22 -15.58
C LEU A 86 0.54 6.77 -16.01
N LYS A 87 0.32 6.48 -17.31
CA LYS A 87 0.36 5.11 -17.84
C LYS A 87 1.71 4.42 -17.71
N LYS A 88 2.79 5.19 -17.63
CA LYS A 88 4.16 4.70 -17.43
C LYS A 88 4.62 4.84 -15.98
N SER A 89 3.74 5.18 -15.06
CA SER A 89 4.06 5.35 -13.65
C SER A 89 3.48 4.23 -12.80
N LEU A 90 4.12 3.94 -11.68
CA LEU A 90 3.63 3.02 -10.65
C LEU A 90 3.01 3.83 -9.50
N PHE A 91 1.80 3.47 -9.10
CA PHE A 91 1.12 4.11 -7.97
C PHE A 91 1.09 3.15 -6.79
N LEU A 92 1.74 3.53 -5.69
CA LEU A 92 1.59 2.85 -4.41
C LEU A 92 0.49 3.58 -3.62
N VAL A 93 -0.59 2.87 -3.33
CA VAL A 93 -1.79 3.40 -2.64
C VAL A 93 -1.87 2.75 -1.26
N GLY A 94 -0.88 3.05 -0.44
CA GLY A 94 -0.79 2.59 0.93
C GLY A 94 0.65 2.52 1.46
N GLU A 95 0.85 2.15 2.71
CA GLU A 95 -0.19 1.67 3.64
C GLU A 95 -1.11 2.80 4.14
N ILE A 96 -2.42 2.52 4.19
CA ILE A 96 -3.50 3.41 4.66
C ILE A 96 -4.36 2.60 5.64
N GLY A 97 -4.64 3.17 6.80
CA GLY A 97 -5.50 2.59 7.82
C GLY A 97 -4.77 2.31 9.12
N GLY A 98 -3.47 2.06 9.08
CA GLY A 98 -2.63 1.90 10.26
C GLY A 98 -2.82 3.05 11.24
N ASN A 99 -2.69 4.31 10.76
CA ASN A 99 -2.89 5.49 11.60
C ASN A 99 -4.35 5.65 12.07
N ASP A 100 -5.33 5.38 11.21
CA ASP A 100 -6.76 5.46 11.51
C ASP A 100 -7.16 4.55 12.69
N TYR A 101 -6.63 3.33 12.74
CA TYR A 101 -6.89 2.38 13.83
C TYR A 101 -6.04 2.67 15.06
N ASN A 102 -4.74 2.96 14.87
CA ASN A 102 -3.79 3.26 15.94
C ASN A 102 -4.28 4.44 16.79
N TYR A 103 -4.80 5.49 16.15
CA TYR A 103 -5.29 6.67 16.86
C TYR A 103 -6.42 6.32 17.86
N VAL A 104 -7.36 5.47 17.45
CA VAL A 104 -8.46 5.02 18.32
C VAL A 104 -7.94 4.12 19.43
N LEU A 105 -7.11 3.12 19.09
CA LEU A 105 -6.58 2.16 20.06
C LEU A 105 -5.71 2.82 21.14
N PHE A 106 -4.76 3.68 20.74
CA PHE A 106 -3.88 4.36 21.69
C PHE A 106 -4.59 5.46 22.49
N SER A 107 -5.81 5.84 22.10
CA SER A 107 -6.70 6.70 22.89
C SER A 107 -7.62 5.93 23.84
N GLY A 108 -7.41 4.62 24.02
CA GLY A 108 -8.20 3.75 24.90
C GLY A 108 -9.44 3.14 24.27
N GLY A 109 -9.55 3.18 22.93
CA GLY A 109 -10.64 2.55 22.20
C GLY A 109 -10.54 1.02 22.12
N THR A 110 -11.60 0.37 21.65
CA THR A 110 -11.72 -1.10 21.60
C THR A 110 -11.55 -1.66 20.18
N ILE A 111 -11.31 -2.97 20.09
CA ILE A 111 -11.26 -3.71 18.82
C ILE A 111 -12.57 -3.53 18.03
N GLN A 112 -13.72 -3.55 18.68
CA GLN A 112 -15.01 -3.40 18.02
C GLN A 112 -15.16 -2.01 17.37
N GLN A 113 -14.59 -0.97 17.99
CA GLN A 113 -14.61 0.38 17.42
C GLN A 113 -13.78 0.46 16.15
N ILE A 114 -12.57 -0.10 16.14
CA ILE A 114 -11.73 -0.11 14.93
C ILE A 114 -12.28 -1.06 13.84
N GLU A 115 -12.91 -2.18 14.20
CA GLU A 115 -13.61 -3.05 13.25
C GLU A 115 -14.75 -2.31 12.54
N ALA A 116 -15.46 -1.43 13.26
CA ALA A 116 -16.49 -0.58 12.66
C ALA A 116 -15.92 0.48 11.71
N LEU A 117 -14.64 0.85 11.83
CA LEU A 117 -13.96 1.76 10.91
C LEU A 117 -13.47 1.06 9.63
N VAL A 118 -13.25 -0.25 9.65
CA VAL A 118 -12.70 -0.99 8.50
C VAL A 118 -13.46 -0.75 7.19
N PRO A 119 -14.81 -0.77 7.15
CA PRO A 119 -15.53 -0.47 5.90
C PRO A 119 -15.25 0.93 5.37
N ILE A 120 -15.13 1.93 6.25
CA ILE A 120 -14.90 3.33 5.89
C ILE A 120 -13.48 3.51 5.34
N VAL A 121 -12.48 2.92 6.00
CA VAL A 121 -11.09 2.97 5.55
C VAL A 121 -10.91 2.23 4.23
N VAL A 122 -11.45 1.02 4.09
CA VAL A 122 -11.40 0.26 2.83
C VAL A 122 -12.10 1.01 1.71
N GLU A 123 -13.24 1.66 1.98
CA GLU A 123 -13.92 2.51 1.01
C GLU A 123 -13.02 3.67 0.57
N ALA A 124 -12.38 4.37 1.51
CA ALA A 124 -11.44 5.46 1.20
C ALA A 124 -10.29 4.99 0.30
N ILE A 125 -9.66 3.85 0.60
CA ILE A 125 -8.61 3.24 -0.23
C ILE A 125 -9.14 2.96 -1.64
N THR A 126 -10.33 2.35 -1.75
CA THR A 126 -10.90 2.02 -3.06
C THR A 126 -11.33 3.24 -3.87
N ASN A 127 -11.79 4.31 -3.21
CA ASN A 127 -12.14 5.56 -3.85
C ASN A 127 -10.89 6.28 -4.37
N ALA A 128 -9.83 6.34 -3.57
CA ALA A 128 -8.54 6.89 -4.00
C ALA A 128 -7.96 6.10 -5.19
N THR A 129 -7.99 4.77 -5.11
CA THR A 129 -7.56 3.88 -6.21
C THR A 129 -8.38 4.12 -7.48
N SER A 130 -9.71 4.24 -7.35
CA SER A 130 -10.61 4.52 -8.48
C SER A 130 -10.31 5.86 -9.13
N ALA A 131 -10.12 6.91 -8.33
CA ALA A 131 -9.80 8.25 -8.81
C ALA A 131 -8.47 8.26 -9.59
N LEU A 132 -7.42 7.60 -9.09
CA LEU A 132 -6.15 7.49 -9.81
C LEU A 132 -6.31 6.81 -11.18
N ILE A 133 -7.12 5.75 -11.25
CA ILE A 133 -7.40 5.07 -12.52
C ILE A 133 -8.18 5.98 -13.47
N GLU A 134 -9.15 6.73 -12.97
CA GLU A 134 -9.95 7.69 -13.75
C GLU A 134 -9.09 8.84 -14.31
N GLU A 135 -8.03 9.22 -13.60
CA GLU A 135 -7.02 10.18 -14.07
C GLU A 135 -5.99 9.57 -15.07
N GLY A 136 -5.99 8.24 -15.24
CA GLY A 136 -5.18 7.56 -16.25
C GLY A 136 -4.09 6.62 -15.71
N ALA A 137 -4.04 6.38 -14.39
CA ALA A 137 -3.17 5.35 -13.83
C ALA A 137 -3.59 3.95 -14.31
N VAL A 138 -2.61 3.13 -14.67
CA VAL A 138 -2.86 1.74 -15.13
C VAL A 138 -2.08 0.70 -14.35
N GLU A 139 -1.16 1.12 -13.47
CA GLU A 139 -0.41 0.22 -12.61
C GLU A 139 -0.48 0.72 -11.17
N LEU A 140 -1.16 -0.04 -10.31
CA LEU A 140 -1.41 0.33 -8.93
C LEU A 140 -1.08 -0.84 -8.01
N VAL A 141 -0.32 -0.57 -6.95
CA VAL A 141 -0.05 -1.49 -5.85
C VAL A 141 -0.76 -0.98 -4.62
N VAL A 142 -1.60 -1.82 -4.04
CA VAL A 142 -2.37 -1.50 -2.83
C VAL A 142 -1.94 -2.49 -1.74
N PRO A 143 -1.08 -2.07 -0.80
CA PRO A 143 -0.67 -2.92 0.30
C PRO A 143 -1.78 -3.09 1.34
N GLY A 144 -1.78 -4.23 2.01
CA GLY A 144 -2.52 -4.41 3.26
C GLY A 144 -1.74 -3.94 4.48
N ASN A 145 -2.33 -4.07 5.66
CA ASN A 145 -1.73 -3.75 6.94
C ASN A 145 -0.74 -4.83 7.38
N PHE A 146 0.27 -4.39 8.13
CA PHE A 146 1.26 -5.22 8.83
C PHE A 146 0.64 -6.04 9.98
N PRO A 147 1.32 -7.08 10.50
CA PRO A 147 0.86 -7.81 11.69
C PRO A 147 0.99 -6.92 12.94
N LEU A 148 -0.08 -6.17 13.25
CA LEU A 148 -0.07 -5.20 14.35
C LEU A 148 0.29 -5.84 15.70
N GLY A 149 -0.12 -7.09 15.93
CA GLY A 149 0.16 -7.81 17.17
C GLY A 149 1.63 -8.11 17.39
N CYS A 150 2.46 -8.06 16.34
CA CYS A 150 3.91 -8.23 16.41
C CYS A 150 4.66 -6.89 16.53
N SER A 151 3.95 -5.75 16.51
CA SER A 151 4.58 -4.44 16.69
C SER A 151 5.04 -4.26 18.12
N ALA A 152 6.30 -3.83 18.31
CA ALA A 152 6.85 -3.53 19.64
C ALA A 152 5.99 -2.52 20.42
N ALA A 153 5.38 -1.55 19.73
CA ALA A 153 4.46 -0.60 20.37
C ALA A 153 3.22 -1.31 20.92
N TYR A 154 2.62 -2.20 20.15
CA TYR A 154 1.44 -2.95 20.58
C TYR A 154 1.77 -3.91 21.72
N LEU A 155 2.90 -4.60 21.64
CA LEU A 155 3.39 -5.47 22.72
C LEU A 155 3.65 -4.69 24.01
N THR A 156 4.07 -3.43 23.92
CA THR A 156 4.31 -2.57 25.09
C THR A 156 3.02 -2.03 25.69
N PHE A 157 2.14 -1.46 24.86
CA PHE A 157 0.92 -0.77 25.35
C PHE A 157 -0.22 -1.72 25.70
N PHE A 158 -0.29 -2.89 25.06
CA PHE A 158 -1.39 -3.85 25.22
C PHE A 158 -0.91 -5.22 25.74
N GLN A 159 0.20 -5.25 26.47
CA GLN A 159 0.67 -6.48 27.12
C GLN A 159 -0.40 -7.07 28.02
N SER A 160 -0.45 -8.41 28.07
CA SER A 160 -1.34 -9.19 28.91
C SER A 160 -0.52 -10.15 29.76
N SER A 161 -0.96 -10.38 31.00
CA SER A 161 -0.40 -11.45 31.85
C SER A 161 -0.87 -12.85 31.43
N ASN A 162 -1.87 -12.93 30.55
CA ASN A 162 -2.40 -14.20 30.07
C ASN A 162 -1.60 -14.66 28.84
N THR A 163 -0.82 -15.73 29.01
CA THR A 163 0.00 -16.28 27.93
C THR A 163 -0.82 -16.79 26.74
N THR A 164 -2.11 -17.10 26.94
CA THR A 164 -2.97 -17.53 25.83
C THR A 164 -3.37 -16.39 24.89
N ASP A 165 -3.07 -15.14 25.21
CA ASP A 165 -3.37 -14.00 24.33
C ASP A 165 -2.35 -13.86 23.20
N TYR A 166 -1.20 -14.53 23.34
CA TYR A 166 -0.10 -14.52 22.40
C TYR A 166 -0.10 -15.74 21.48
N ASP A 167 0.52 -15.62 20.31
CA ASP A 167 0.83 -16.74 19.42
C ASP A 167 2.23 -17.31 19.68
N SER A 168 2.68 -18.24 18.83
CA SER A 168 3.98 -18.91 18.98
C SER A 168 5.20 -17.99 18.77
N ASN A 169 4.99 -16.78 18.25
CA ASN A 169 6.04 -15.77 18.04
C ASN A 169 5.91 -14.61 19.03
N ASP A 170 5.19 -14.82 20.14
CA ASP A 170 4.90 -13.80 21.16
C ASP A 170 4.18 -12.55 20.62
N CYS A 171 3.43 -12.71 19.51
CA CYS A 171 2.58 -11.64 19.00
C CYS A 171 1.18 -11.69 19.60
N LEU A 172 0.56 -10.54 19.84
CA LEU A 172 -0.81 -10.44 20.35
C LEU A 172 -1.84 -10.85 19.28
N LYS A 173 -2.51 -11.99 19.48
CA LYS A 173 -3.41 -12.59 18.48
C LYS A 173 -4.56 -11.67 18.09
N VAL A 174 -5.13 -10.94 19.04
CA VAL A 174 -6.30 -10.08 18.78
C VAL A 174 -6.01 -8.99 17.73
N PHE A 175 -4.80 -8.42 17.74
CA PHE A 175 -4.40 -7.38 16.80
C PHE A 175 -3.94 -7.95 15.45
N ASN A 176 -3.33 -9.14 15.44
CA ASN A 176 -3.06 -9.87 14.20
C ASN A 176 -4.35 -10.27 13.50
N ASN A 177 -5.32 -10.83 14.23
CA ASN A 177 -6.65 -11.15 13.71
C ASN A 177 -7.35 -9.92 13.12
N PHE A 178 -7.26 -8.77 13.77
CA PHE A 178 -7.79 -7.51 13.25
C PHE A 178 -7.10 -7.09 11.93
N SER A 179 -5.77 -7.21 11.87
CA SER A 179 -4.99 -6.92 10.65
C SER A 179 -5.42 -7.82 9.49
N GLU A 180 -5.60 -9.12 9.75
CA GLU A 180 -6.11 -10.08 8.77
C GLU A 180 -7.55 -9.78 8.35
N PHE A 181 -8.41 -9.36 9.29
CA PHE A 181 -9.77 -8.93 8.99
C PHE A 181 -9.80 -7.74 8.03
N HIS A 182 -9.03 -6.67 8.32
CA HIS A 182 -8.86 -5.54 7.41
C HIS A 182 -8.37 -5.99 6.03
N ASN A 183 -7.27 -6.76 5.99
CA ASN A 183 -6.67 -7.25 4.75
C ASN A 183 -7.61 -8.12 3.93
N GLY A 184 -8.44 -8.94 4.58
CA GLY A 184 -9.50 -9.71 3.95
C GLY A 184 -10.54 -8.82 3.28
N ARG A 185 -11.02 -7.79 3.97
CA ARG A 185 -11.99 -6.83 3.43
C ARG A 185 -11.41 -6.03 2.26
N LEU A 186 -10.17 -5.58 2.39
CA LEU A 186 -9.46 -4.87 1.33
C LEU A 186 -9.31 -5.75 0.08
N LYS A 187 -8.83 -7.00 0.21
CA LYS A 187 -8.74 -7.95 -0.91
C LYS A 187 -10.08 -8.11 -1.63
N CYS A 188 -11.18 -8.32 -0.90
CA CYS A 188 -12.52 -8.41 -1.49
C CYS A 188 -12.94 -7.14 -2.24
N ALA A 189 -12.57 -5.97 -1.75
CA ALA A 189 -12.89 -4.70 -2.38
C ALA A 189 -12.05 -4.47 -3.65
N LEU A 190 -10.77 -4.83 -3.62
CA LEU A 190 -9.88 -4.79 -4.80
C LEU A 190 -10.36 -5.74 -5.90
N GLU A 191 -10.91 -6.91 -5.57
CA GLU A 191 -11.56 -7.80 -6.57
C GLU A 191 -12.77 -7.15 -7.27
N LYS A 192 -13.50 -6.27 -6.57
CA LYS A 192 -14.57 -5.48 -7.21
C LYS A 192 -13.98 -4.43 -8.16
N LEU A 193 -12.91 -3.74 -7.74
CA LEU A 193 -12.23 -2.75 -8.58
C LEU A 193 -11.59 -3.36 -9.83
N ARG A 194 -10.91 -4.51 -9.71
CA ARG A 194 -10.32 -5.23 -10.86
C ARG A 194 -11.37 -5.56 -11.92
N ARG A 195 -12.58 -5.95 -11.50
CA ARG A 195 -13.70 -6.21 -12.42
C ARG A 195 -14.23 -4.94 -13.08
N LYS A 196 -14.25 -3.82 -12.35
CA LYS A 196 -14.69 -2.50 -12.86
C LYS A 196 -13.68 -1.92 -13.85
N TYR A 197 -12.39 -1.96 -13.53
CA TYR A 197 -11.31 -1.33 -14.28
C TYR A 197 -10.39 -2.36 -14.95
N ARG A 198 -10.91 -3.10 -15.93
CA ARG A 198 -10.18 -4.20 -16.62
C ARG A 198 -8.87 -3.80 -17.31
N LYS A 199 -8.68 -2.50 -17.57
CA LYS A 199 -7.47 -1.96 -18.21
C LYS A 199 -6.39 -1.54 -17.21
N ALA A 200 -6.73 -1.45 -15.92
CA ALA A 200 -5.78 -1.16 -14.86
C ALA A 200 -5.32 -2.47 -14.21
N ASN A 201 -4.01 -2.60 -14.03
CA ASN A 201 -3.42 -3.64 -13.21
C ASN A 201 -3.41 -3.18 -11.76
N ILE A 202 -4.26 -3.80 -10.93
CA ILE A 202 -4.36 -3.50 -9.50
C ILE A 202 -3.75 -4.68 -8.75
N ILE A 203 -2.61 -4.50 -8.12
CA ILE A 203 -1.85 -5.53 -7.41
C ILE A 203 -2.10 -5.35 -5.91
N TYR A 204 -2.41 -6.45 -5.21
CA TYR A 204 -2.42 -6.44 -3.75
C TYR A 204 -1.01 -6.79 -3.26
N ALA A 205 -0.44 -5.97 -2.39
CA ALA A 205 0.84 -6.27 -1.75
C ALA A 205 0.62 -6.81 -0.33
N ASP A 206 1.04 -8.06 -0.11
CA ASP A 206 0.86 -8.75 1.16
C ASP A 206 1.94 -8.35 2.19
N TYR A 207 1.83 -7.13 2.71
CA TYR A 207 2.74 -6.64 3.75
C TYR A 207 2.66 -7.48 5.03
N TYR A 208 1.48 -8.00 5.36
CA TYR A 208 1.33 -8.93 6.48
C TYR A 208 2.21 -10.17 6.30
N GLY A 209 2.01 -10.89 5.19
CA GLY A 209 2.77 -12.10 4.91
C GLY A 209 4.28 -11.84 4.80
N ALA A 210 4.67 -10.74 4.15
CA ALA A 210 6.07 -10.34 4.06
C ALA A 210 6.69 -10.08 5.43
N ALA A 211 6.03 -9.32 6.30
CA ALA A 211 6.50 -9.06 7.66
C ALA A 211 6.59 -10.33 8.51
N MET A 212 5.59 -11.22 8.41
CA MET A 212 5.58 -12.48 9.14
C MET A 212 6.73 -13.41 8.72
N GLN A 213 7.27 -13.33 7.51
CA GLN A 213 8.46 -14.09 7.12
C GLN A 213 9.68 -13.69 7.95
N PHE A 214 9.87 -12.39 8.20
CA PHE A 214 10.95 -11.90 9.05
C PHE A 214 10.76 -12.32 10.52
N ILE A 215 9.51 -12.31 11.00
CA ILE A 215 9.18 -12.69 12.38
C ILE A 215 9.37 -14.19 12.62
N ASN A 216 8.92 -15.04 11.68
CA ASN A 216 9.00 -16.49 11.82
C ASN A 216 10.43 -17.03 11.62
N SER A 217 11.25 -16.33 10.84
CA SER A 217 12.57 -16.82 10.41
C SER A 217 13.65 -15.73 10.46
N PRO A 218 13.86 -15.02 11.59
CA PRO A 218 14.76 -13.86 11.65
C PRO A 218 16.17 -14.21 11.18
N ALA A 219 16.70 -15.37 11.59
CA ALA A 219 18.03 -15.86 11.22
C ALA A 219 18.25 -16.03 9.70
N GLN A 220 17.19 -16.17 8.90
CA GLN A 220 17.30 -16.24 7.44
C GLN A 220 17.49 -14.86 6.78
N PHE A 221 17.15 -13.79 7.48
CA PHE A 221 17.12 -12.42 6.96
C PHE A 221 18.11 -11.47 7.66
N GLY A 222 18.90 -11.99 8.60
CA GLY A 222 19.96 -11.27 9.32
C GLY A 222 20.21 -11.89 10.69
N GLU A 223 21.37 -11.60 11.30
CA GLU A 223 21.63 -12.04 12.67
C GLU A 223 20.74 -11.29 13.66
N PRO A 224 20.14 -11.96 14.66
CA PRO A 224 19.34 -11.32 15.69
C PRO A 224 20.25 -10.62 16.71
N ASN A 225 20.88 -9.51 16.31
CA ASN A 225 21.56 -8.60 17.25
C ASN A 225 20.67 -7.38 17.49
N PHE A 226 19.61 -7.58 18.27
CA PHE A 226 19.04 -6.48 19.04
C PHE A 226 19.63 -6.63 20.44
N TYR A 227 20.55 -5.74 20.82
CA TYR A 227 21.37 -5.71 22.06
C TYR A 227 22.79 -6.31 21.95
N GLU A 228 23.74 -5.51 21.43
CA GLU A 228 25.01 -5.26 22.12
C GLU A 228 24.93 -3.89 22.81
#